data_AF-A0A7C5RT59-F1
#
_entry.id   AF-A0A7C5RT59-F1
#
_cell.length_a   1.000
_cell.length_b   1.000
_cell.length_c   1.000
_cell.angle_alpha   90.00
_cell.angle_beta   90.00
_cell.angle_gamma   90.00
#
_symmetry.space_group_name_H-M   'P 1'
#
loop_
_entity.id
_entity.type
_entity.pdbx_description
1 polymer ?
#
loop_
_entity_poly.entity_id
_entity_poly.type
_entity_poly.pdbx_seq_one_letter_code
_entity_poly.pdbx_strand_id
1 'polypeptide(L)'
;MRLTIGYLYPSIMSQYGDRGNIICLLQRCRWREIDAQVKALEMGDKVDPSEIDLFFMGGGADSHQRLIAQDLVEVKGEAIRKAVEEGAAALLI
;
A
#
# COMPACT_ATOMS: atom_id res chain seq x y z
N MET A 1 2.51 17.90 9.13
CA MET A 1 2.77 16.45 9.19
C MET A 1 2.39 15.86 7.84
N ARG A 2 3.26 15.06 7.21
CA ARG A 2 3.00 14.43 5.91
C ARG A 2 2.85 12.93 6.12
N LEU A 3 1.82 12.33 5.53
CA LEU A 3 1.52 10.90 5.61
C LEU A 3 1.63 10.29 4.20
N THR A 4 2.42 9.24 4.05
CA THR A 4 2.61 8.51 2.79
C THR A 4 1.93 7.16 2.87
N ILE A 5 0.98 6.93 1.95
CA ILE A 5 0.30 5.65 1.78
C ILE A 5 1.00 4.86 0.67
N GLY A 6 1.63 3.74 1.01
CA GLY A 6 2.16 2.78 0.03
C GLY A 6 1.03 1.91 -0.49
N TYR A 7 0.56 2.18 -1.71
CA TYR A 7 -0.47 1.37 -2.37
C TYR A 7 0.21 0.24 -3.16
N LEU A 8 0.13 -0.97 -2.61
CA LEU A 8 0.70 -2.20 -3.17
C LEU A 8 -0.12 -2.69 -4.38
N TYR A 9 0.57 -2.80 -5.52
CA TYR A 9 0.10 -3.38 -6.78
C TYR A 9 -1.23 -2.82 -7.32
N PRO A 10 -1.43 -1.49 -7.41
CA PRO A 10 -2.72 -0.91 -7.79
C PRO A 10 -3.17 -1.31 -9.20
N SER A 11 -2.26 -1.64 -10.11
CA SER A 11 -2.61 -2.12 -11.45
C SER A 11 -3.22 -3.53 -11.48
N ILE A 12 -2.95 -4.35 -10.45
CA ILE A 12 -3.31 -5.78 -10.40
C ILE A 12 -4.33 -6.06 -9.27
N MET A 13 -4.16 -5.41 -8.12
CA MET A 13 -4.88 -5.61 -6.86
C MET A 13 -5.81 -4.42 -6.53
N SER A 14 -6.61 -4.01 -7.52
CA SER A 14 -7.61 -2.92 -7.38
C SER A 14 -9.01 -3.34 -7.81
N GLN A 15 -9.29 -4.64 -7.79
CA GLN A 15 -10.60 -5.14 -8.16
C GLN A 15 -11.65 -4.72 -7.12
N TYR A 16 -12.94 -4.86 -7.48
CA TYR A 16 -14.06 -4.69 -6.54
C TYR A 16 -14.23 -3.29 -5.91
N GLY A 17 -13.56 -2.26 -6.45
CA GLY A 17 -13.76 -0.87 -6.01
C GLY A 17 -12.90 -0.45 -4.82
N ASP A 18 -11.85 -1.22 -4.50
CA ASP A 18 -10.98 -0.98 -3.33
C ASP A 18 -10.25 0.36 -3.34
N ARG A 19 -10.11 0.98 -4.51
CA ARG A 19 -9.66 2.38 -4.65
C ARG A 19 -10.51 3.35 -3.81
N GLY A 20 -11.76 2.99 -3.50
CA GLY A 20 -12.63 3.71 -2.57
C GLY A 20 -12.01 3.90 -1.18
N ASN A 21 -11.23 2.94 -0.68
CA ASN A 21 -10.53 3.07 0.60
C ASN A 21 -9.46 4.16 0.54
N ILE A 22 -8.66 4.23 -0.53
CA ILE A 22 -7.67 5.29 -0.74
C ILE A 22 -8.36 6.66 -0.81
N ILE A 23 -9.45 6.78 -1.57
CA ILE A 23 -10.22 8.04 -1.68
C ILE A 23 -10.74 8.45 -0.30
N CYS A 24 -11.30 7.51 0.47
CA CYS A 24 -11.79 7.75 1.81
C CYS A 24 -10.67 8.21 2.75
N LEU A 25 -9.52 7.52 2.76
CA LEU A 25 -8.37 7.87 3.59
C LEU A 25 -7.86 9.28 3.28
N LEU A 26 -7.62 9.59 2.00
CA LEU A 26 -7.19 10.92 1.56
C LEU A 26 -8.19 12.00 1.97
N GLN A 27 -9.49 11.75 1.80
CA GLN A 27 -10.51 12.71 2.20
C GLN A 27 -10.54 12.93 3.72
N ARG A 28 -10.39 11.86 4.51
CA ARG A 28 -10.34 11.95 5.97
C ARG A 28 -9.10 12.68 6.49
N CYS A 29 -7.95 12.50 5.84
CA CYS A 29 -6.73 13.25 6.12
C CYS A 29 -6.92 14.73 5.81
N ARG A 30 -7.50 15.06 4.66
CA ARG A 30 -7.80 16.46 4.26
C ARG A 30 -8.68 17.18 5.28
N TRP A 31 -9.74 16.53 5.77
CA TRP A 31 -10.61 17.10 6.82
C TRP A 31 -9.90 17.38 8.15
N ARG A 32 -8.69 16.83 8.34
CA ARG A 32 -7.87 17.00 9.54
C ARG A 32 -6.59 17.79 9.26
N GLU A 33 -6.50 18.43 8.10
CA GLU A 33 -5.33 19.20 7.67
C GLU A 33 -4.03 18.37 7.64
N ILE A 34 -4.15 17.06 7.39
CA ILE A 34 -3.02 16.15 7.19
C ILE A 34 -2.70 16.09 5.69
N ASP A 35 -1.47 16.46 5.33
CA ASP A 35 -0.95 16.31 3.97
C ASP A 35 -0.71 14.82 3.70
N ALA A 36 -1.60 14.19 2.95
CA ALA A 36 -1.52 12.77 2.63
C ALA A 36 -1.27 12.54 1.14
N GLN A 37 -0.30 11.69 0.82
CA GLN A 37 0.06 11.31 -0.54
C GLN A 37 0.01 9.79 -0.72
N VAL A 38 -0.17 9.35 -1.97
CA VAL A 38 -0.17 7.92 -2.32
C VAL A 38 1.04 7.64 -3.18
N LYS A 39 1.86 6.67 -2.76
CA LYS A 39 2.94 6.10 -3.55
C LYS A 39 2.46 4.76 -4.08
N ALA A 40 2.25 4.67 -5.39
CA ALA A 40 1.99 3.40 -6.04
C ALA A 40 3.27 2.53 -5.98
N LEU A 41 3.11 1.27 -5.60
CA LEU A 41 4.19 0.29 -5.50
C LEU A 41 3.83 -0.88 -6.42
N GLU A 42 4.26 -0.79 -7.68
CA GLU A 42 3.97 -1.77 -8.71
C GLU A 42 4.92 -2.98 -8.62
N MET A 43 4.76 -3.95 -9.52
CA MET A 43 5.67 -5.09 -9.62
C MET A 43 7.11 -4.64 -9.91
N GLY A 44 8.08 -5.23 -9.22
CA GLY A 44 9.50 -4.87 -9.34
C GLY A 44 9.93 -3.63 -8.55
N ASP A 45 8.99 -2.78 -8.11
CA ASP A 45 9.32 -1.59 -7.33
C ASP A 45 9.90 -1.98 -5.96
N LYS A 46 10.99 -1.31 -5.58
CA LYS A 46 11.56 -1.44 -4.24
C LYS A 46 10.82 -0.53 -3.27
N VAL A 47 10.75 -0.98 -2.02
CA VAL A 47 10.16 -0.21 -0.91
C VAL A 47 11.29 0.30 -0.03
N ASP A 48 11.31 1.61 0.21
CA ASP A 48 12.07 2.17 1.33
C ASP A 48 11.15 2.13 2.57
N PRO A 49 11.50 1.35 3.61
CA PRO A 49 10.65 1.21 4.80
C PRO A 49 10.47 2.53 5.57
N SER A 50 11.41 3.47 5.46
CA SER A 50 11.36 4.75 6.18
C SER A 50 10.43 5.79 5.54
N GLU A 51 9.96 5.53 4.32
CA GLU A 51 9.13 6.47 3.56
C GLU A 51 7.62 6.20 3.66
N ILE A 52 7.20 5.05 4.24
CA ILE A 52 5.80 4.61 4.23
C ILE A 52 5.23 4.59 5.64
N ASP A 53 4.15 5.34 5.86
CA ASP A 53 3.43 5.38 7.14
C ASP A 53 2.27 4.38 7.18
N LEU A 54 1.69 4.06 6.02
CA LEU A 54 0.55 3.16 5.87
C LEU A 54 0.68 2.34 4.58
N PHE A 55 0.63 1.02 4.68
CA PHE A 55 0.45 0.15 3.52
C PHE A 55 -1.04 -0.09 3.24
N PHE A 56 -1.40 -0.05 1.97
CA PHE A 56 -2.71 -0.46 1.48
C PHE A 56 -2.55 -1.50 0.36
N MET A 57 -3.28 -2.61 0.44
CA MET A 57 -3.45 -3.55 -0.67
C MET A 57 -4.93 -3.88 -0.80
N GLY A 58 -5.47 -3.72 -1.99
CA GLY A 58 -6.82 -4.18 -2.30
C GLY A 58 -6.84 -5.68 -2.61
N GLY A 59 -8.03 -6.17 -2.95
CA GLY A 59 -8.27 -7.53 -3.39
C GLY A 59 -8.08 -7.72 -4.89
N GLY A 60 -7.99 -8.99 -5.27
CA GLY A 60 -7.93 -9.44 -6.66
C GLY A 60 -8.20 -10.94 -6.72
N ALA A 61 -8.58 -11.44 -7.90
CA ALA A 61 -8.74 -12.87 -8.13
C ALA A 61 -7.47 -13.68 -7.79
N ASP A 62 -7.61 -14.97 -7.49
CA ASP A 62 -6.51 -15.88 -7.17
C ASP A 62 -5.34 -15.82 -8.16
N SER A 63 -5.64 -15.67 -9.46
CA SER A 63 -4.61 -15.55 -10.50
C SER A 63 -3.75 -14.30 -10.33
N HIS A 64 -4.33 -13.19 -9.88
CA HIS A 64 -3.63 -11.93 -9.63
C HIS A 64 -2.81 -11.98 -8.35
N GLN A 65 -3.34 -12.58 -7.29
CA GLN A 65 -2.58 -12.83 -6.07
C GLN A 65 -1.36 -13.71 -6.34
N ARG A 66 -1.51 -14.79 -7.11
CA ARG A 66 -0.38 -15.63 -7.53
C ARG A 66 0.65 -14.86 -8.35
N LEU A 67 0.21 -13.93 -9.20
CA LEU A 67 1.08 -13.13 -10.05
C LEU A 67 2.00 -12.21 -9.23
N ILE A 68 1.50 -11.62 -8.15
CA ILE A 68 2.30 -10.71 -7.30
C ILE A 68 3.05 -11.42 -6.17
N ALA A 69 2.72 -12.67 -5.85
CA ALA A 69 3.19 -13.34 -4.63
C ALA A 69 4.72 -13.41 -4.53
N GLN A 70 5.39 -13.77 -5.63
CA GLN A 70 6.85 -13.87 -5.64
C GLN A 70 7.50 -12.50 -5.41
N ASP A 71 7.00 -11.46 -6.09
CA ASP A 71 7.51 -10.10 -5.93
C ASP A 71 7.26 -9.56 -4.51
N LEU A 72 6.09 -9.84 -3.94
CA LEU A 72 5.77 -9.44 -2.57
C LEU A 72 6.74 -10.04 -1.57
N VAL A 73 7.11 -11.31 -1.73
CA VAL A 73 8.04 -12.01 -0.81
C VAL A 73 9.48 -11.57 -1.06
N GLU A 74 9.94 -11.61 -2.30
CA GLU A 74 11.36 -11.48 -2.65
C GLU A 74 11.82 -10.02 -2.80
N VAL A 75 10.96 -9.12 -3.25
CA VAL A 75 11.34 -7.72 -3.55
C VAL A 75 10.92 -6.77 -2.43
N LYS A 76 9.70 -6.94 -1.89
CA LYS A 76 9.12 -5.99 -0.93
C LYS A 76 9.03 -6.51 0.50
N GLY A 77 9.10 -7.82 0.71
CA GLY A 77 8.71 -8.48 1.96
C GLY A 77 9.53 -8.06 3.17
N GLU A 78 10.86 -7.96 3.02
CA GLU A 78 11.74 -7.51 4.11
C GLU A 78 11.45 -6.05 4.49
N ALA A 79 11.33 -5.16 3.49
CA ALA A 79 11.06 -3.75 3.71
C ALA A 79 9.68 -3.52 4.35
N ILE A 80 8.63 -4.22 3.89
CA ILE A 80 7.30 -4.13 4.50
C ILE A 80 7.35 -4.61 5.96
N ARG A 81 8.02 -5.74 6.24
CA ARG A 81 8.17 -6.25 7.61
C ARG A 81 8.83 -5.21 8.51
N LYS A 82 9.97 -4.66 8.07
CA LYS A 82 10.71 -3.64 8.83
C LYS A 82 9.87 -2.39 9.09
N ALA A 83 9.18 -1.87 8.08
CA ALA A 83 8.32 -0.70 8.24
C ALA A 83 7.20 -0.92 9.25
N VAL A 84 6.54 -2.09 9.21
CA VAL A 84 5.48 -2.45 10.17
C VAL A 84 6.04 -2.61 11.59
N GLU A 85 7.21 -3.23 11.75
CA GLU A 85 7.92 -3.34 13.03
C GLU A 85 8.32 -1.97 13.60
N GLU A 86 8.60 -0.99 12.73
CA GLU A 86 8.89 0.41 13.09
C GLU A 86 7.63 1.27 13.28
N GLY A 87 6.43 0.70 13.11
CA GLY A 87 5.15 1.33 13.45
C GLY A 87 4.28 1.75 12.26
N ALA A 88 4.67 1.43 11.03
CA ALA A 88 3.80 1.64 9.87
C ALA A 88 2.52 0.79 10.00
N ALA A 89 1.37 1.40 9.71
CA ALA A 89 0.10 0.71 9.72
C ALA A 89 -0.13 -0.09 8.42
N ALA A 90 -1.07 -1.04 8.43
CA ALA A 90 -1.48 -1.75 7.23
C ALA A 90 -3.00 -1.91 7.18
N LEU A 91 -3.57 -1.71 5.99
CA LEU A 91 -4.95 -2.04 5.65
C LEU A 91 -4.93 -2.97 4.44
N LEU A 92 -5.32 -4.23 4.65
CA LEU A 92 -5.31 -5.28 3.63
C LEU A 92 -6.73 -5.84 3.50
N ILE A 93 -7.21 -6.00 2.26
CA ILE A 93 -8.57 -6.49 1.93
C ILE A 93 -8.48 -7.81 1.19
#